data_AF-A0A0F7PBV0-F1
#
_entry.id   AF-A0A0F7PBV0-F1
#
_cell.length_a   1.000
_cell.length_b   1.000
_cell.length_c   1.000
_cell.angle_alpha   90.00
_cell.angle_beta   90.00
_cell.angle_gamma   90.00
#
_symmetry.space_group_name_H-M   'P 1'
#
loop_
_entity.id
_entity.type
_entity.pdbx_description
1 polymer ?
#
loop_
_entity_poly.entity_id
_entity_poly.type
_entity_poly.pdbx_seq_one_letter_code
_entity_poly.pdbx_strand_id
1 'polypeptide(L)' 'MSERKTLYVAGFVAASLAYIFVTLAFTGRFDVVRWSAFAAYFLVAFYAFERFIGWAERLD' A
#
# COMPACT_ATOMS: atom_id res chain seq x y z
N MET A 1 9.24 -15.55 8.79
CA MET A 1 8.68 -14.65 7.76
C MET A 1 9.84 -14.20 6.87
N SER A 2 9.71 -14.11 5.54
CA SER A 2 10.81 -13.59 4.71
C SER A 2 10.88 -12.06 4.84
N GLU A 3 12.09 -11.49 4.84
CA GLU A 3 12.32 -10.04 4.98
C GLU A 3 11.49 -9.20 4.01
N ARG A 4 11.39 -9.67 2.76
CA ARG A 4 10.54 -9.08 1.71
C ARG A 4 9.08 -8.97 2.13
N LYS A 5 8.50 -10.02 2.72
CA LYS A 5 7.11 -9.98 3.20
C LYS A 5 6.94 -9.03 4.40
N THR A 6 7.94 -8.92 5.28
CA THR A 6 7.92 -7.96 6.39
C THR A 6 7.85 -6.53 5.86
N LEU A 7 8.70 -6.20 4.88
CA LEU A 7 8.69 -4.89 4.24
C LEU A 7 7.37 -4.59 3.54
N TYR A 8 6.71 -5.60 2.98
CA TYR A 8 5.40 -5.44 2.34
C TYR A 8 4.30 -5.10 3.35
N VAL A 9 4.25 -5.83 4.46
CA VAL A 9 3.30 -5.51 5.53
C VAL A 9 3.59 -4.13 6.12
N ALA A 10 4.87 -3.81 6.34
CA ALA A 10 5.27 -2.48 6.83
C ALA A 10 4.85 -1.36 5.87
N GLY A 11 5.03 -1.54 4.56
CA GLY A 11 4.61 -0.59 3.54
C GLY A 11 3.08 -0.38 3.53
N PHE A 12 2.31 -1.47 3.62
CA PHE A 12 0.85 -1.40 3.70
C PHE A 12 0.37 -0.67 4.96
N VAL A 13 0.98 -0.95 6.11
CA VAL A 13 0.67 -0.27 7.37
C VAL A 13 0.99 1.22 7.29
N ALA A 14 2.16 1.58 6.76
CA ALA A 14 2.57 2.97 6.58
C ALA A 14 1.61 3.73 5.65
N ALA A 15 1.25 3.14 4.50
CA ALA A 15 0.31 3.73 3.56
C ALA A 15 -1.08 3.91 4.17
N SER A 16 -1.56 2.92 4.92
CA SER A 16 -2.86 2.98 5.61
C SER A 16 -2.89 4.09 6.67
N LEU A 17 -1.85 4.21 7.49
CA LEU A 17 -1.75 5.27 8.49
C LEU A 17 -1.67 6.66 7.83
N ALA A 18 -0.89 6.79 6.76
CA ALA A 18 -0.82 8.04 6.00
C ALA A 18 -2.20 8.46 5.47
N TYR A 19 -2.96 7.54 4.87
CA TYR A 19 -4.32 7.81 4.42
C TYR A 19 -5.23 8.25 5.57
N ILE A 20 -5.22 7.54 6.69
CA ILE A 20 -6.06 7.85 7.86
C ILE A 20 -5.73 9.23 8.39
N PHE A 21 -4.46 9.55 8.62
CA PHE A 21 -4.08 10.86 9.17
C PHE A 21 -4.37 12.01 8.20
N VAL A 22 -4.11 11.83 6.89
CA VAL A 22 -4.42 12.85 5.88
C VAL A 22 -5.92 13.10 5.81
N THR A 23 -6.75 12.04 5.75
CA THR A 23 -8.20 12.21 5.69
C THR A 23 -8.77 12.83 6.96
N LEU A 24 -8.28 12.44 8.13
CA LEU A 24 -8.65 13.08 9.39
C LEU A 24 -8.24 14.56 9.44
N ALA A 25 -7.04 14.89 8.96
CA ALA A 25 -6.55 16.27 8.96
C ALA A 25 -7.39 17.21 8.08
N PHE A 26 -7.80 16.75 6.89
CA PHE A 26 -8.53 17.60 5.94
C PHE A 26 -10.05 17.54 6.05
N THR A 27 -10.60 16.44 6.55
CA THR A 27 -12.06 16.23 6.57
C THR A 27 -12.64 16.00 7.95
N GLY A 28 -11.80 15.71 8.96
CA GLY A 28 -12.24 15.37 10.32
C GLY A 28 -13.01 14.05 10.43
N ARG A 29 -13.07 13.25 9.36
CA ARG A 29 -13.87 12.02 9.30
C ARG A 29 -13.06 10.89 8.68
N PHE A 30 -13.24 9.70 9.23
CA PHE A 30 -12.71 8.47 8.66
C PHE A 30 -13.87 7.64 8.06
N ASP A 31 -13.76 7.35 6.76
CA ASP A 31 -14.71 6.52 6.02
C ASP A 31 -14.03 5.21 5.65
N VAL A 32 -14.50 4.11 6.26
CA VAL A 32 -13.94 2.76 6.11
C VAL A 32 -14.13 2.25 4.68
N VAL A 33 -15.20 2.64 3.98
CA VAL A 33 -15.45 2.21 2.59
C VAL A 33 -14.44 2.87 1.65
N ARG A 34 -14.18 4.17 1.85
CA ARG A 34 -13.16 4.87 1.06
C ARG A 34 -11.76 4.37 1.37
N TRP A 35 -11.46 4.11 2.65
CA TRP A 35 -10.18 3.53 3.04
C TRP A 35 -9.98 2.13 2.47
N SER A 36 -11.01 1.28 2.46
CA SER A 36 -10.90 -0.06 1.89
C SER A 36 -10.72 -0.04 0.37
N ALA A 37 -11.36 0.90 -0.34
CA ALA A 37 -11.08 1.14 -1.76
C ALA A 37 -9.62 1.58 -1.99
N PHE A 38 -9.11 2.50 -1.15
CA PHE A 38 -7.70 2.88 -1.16
C PHE A 38 -6.78 1.69 -0.89
N ALA A 39 -7.07 0.87 0.12
CA ALA A 39 -6.28 -0.29 0.49
C ALA A 39 -6.24 -1.33 -0.65
N ALA A 40 -7.39 -1.60 -1.28
CA ALA A 40 -7.48 -2.48 -2.44
C ALA A 40 -6.65 -1.95 -3.62
N TYR A 41 -6.81 -0.66 -3.94
CA TYR A 41 -6.01 -0.01 -5.00
C TYR A 41 -4.51 -0.09 -4.70
N PHE A 42 -4.11 0.23 -3.47
CA PHE A 42 -2.71 0.19 -3.04
C PHE A 42 -2.15 -1.22 -3.20
N LEU A 43 -2.86 -2.26 -2.76
CA LEU A 43 -2.40 -3.65 -2.88
C LEU A 43 -2.26 -4.09 -4.35
N VAL A 44 -3.19 -3.68 -5.21
CA VAL A 44 -3.12 -3.96 -6.66
C VAL A 44 -1.90 -3.26 -7.28
N ALA A 45 -1.70 -1.98 -7.00
CA ALA A 45 -0.54 -1.23 -7.47
C ALA A 45 0.76 -1.84 -6.97
N PHE A 46 0.79 -2.24 -5.69
CA PHE A 46 1.94 -2.85 -5.05
C PHE A 46 2.31 -4.19 -5.71
N TYR A 47 1.33 -5.04 -5.97
CA TYR A 47 1.52 -6.30 -6.69
C TYR A 47 2.05 -6.06 -8.12
N ALA A 48 1.52 -5.05 -8.81
CA ALA A 48 2.01 -4.68 -10.14
C ALA A 48 3.48 -4.25 -10.10
N PHE A 49 3.88 -3.44 -9.11
CA PHE A 49 5.28 -3.05 -8.92
C PHE A 49 6.19 -4.23 -8.61
N GLU A 50 5.77 -5.14 -7.73
CA GLU A 50 6.55 -6.36 -7.44
C GLU A 50 6.77 -7.18 -8.72
N ARG A 51 5.72 -7.34 -9.53
CA ARG A 51 5.79 -8.08 -10.79
C ARG A 51 6.66 -7.38 -11.84
N PHE A 52 6.66 -6.05 -11.83
CA PHE A 52 7.48 -5.20 -12.70
C PHE A 52 8.96 -5.28 -12.32
N ILE A 53 9.30 -5.15 -11.03
CA ILE A 53 10.68 -5.28 -10.54
C ILE A 53 11.23 -6.67 -10.88
N GLY A 54 10.49 -7.73 -10.60
CA GLY A 54 10.92 -9.09 -10.96
C GLY A 54 10.99 -9.35 -12.47
N TRP A 55 10.37 -8.51 -13.30
CA TRP A 55 10.61 -8.53 -14.75
C TRP A 55 11.88 -7.78 -15.13
N ALA A 56 12.11 -6.59 -14.54
CA ALA A 56 13.34 -5.82 -14.75
C ALA A 56 14.59 -6.59 -14.32
N GLU A 57 14.56 -7.26 -13.15
CA GLU A 57 15.66 -8.11 -12.65
C GLU A 57 16.00 -9.30 -13.57
N ARG A 58 15.12 -9.68 -14.51
CA ARG A 58 15.40 -10.75 -15.50
C ARG A 58 15.99 -10.23 -16.80
N LEU A 59 16.04 -8.91 -17.00
CA LEU A 59 16.59 -8.29 -18.19
C LEU A 59 18.05 -7.88 -18.02
N ASP A 60 18.54 -7.79 -16.78
CA ASP A 60 19.96 -7.75 -16.43
C ASP A 60 20.55 -9.17 -16.34
#